data_AF-A0A355TS85-F1
#
_entry.id   AF-A0A355TS85-F1
#
_cell.length_a   1.000
_cell.length_b   1.000
_cell.length_c   1.000
_cell.angle_alpha   90.00
_cell.angle_beta   90.00
_cell.angle_gamma   90.00
#
_symmetry.space_group_name_H-M   'P 1'
#
loop_
_entity.id
_entity.type
_entity.pdbx_description
1 polymer ?
#
loop_
_entity_poly.entity_id
_entity_poly.type
_entity_poly.pdbx_seq_one_letter_code
_entity_poly.pdbx_strand_id
1 'polypeptide(L)' 'MLSSDKGRIDAVCSGINKPHSSLRGKVEPFTELEIFFVKGRGALARLTQAKTIKVRPAFYADYECLCWGSYF' A
#
# COMPACT_ATOMS: atom_id res chain seq x y z
N MET A 1 -0.67 6.59 -0.82
CA MET A 1 -1.46 5.63 -1.64
C MET A 1 -2.33 6.41 -2.59
N LEU A 2 -2.68 5.84 -3.75
CA LEU A 2 -3.60 6.45 -4.71
C LEU A 2 -4.89 5.63 -4.76
N SER A 3 -6.03 6.28 -4.51
CA SER A 3 -7.37 5.71 -4.69
C SER A 3 -8.07 6.40 -5.85
N SER A 4 -8.90 5.64 -6.57
CA SER A 4 -9.64 6.16 -7.73
C SER A 4 -10.73 7.16 -7.33
N ASP A 5 -11.34 7.01 -6.16
CA ASP A 5 -12.48 7.79 -5.68
C ASP A 5 -12.09 8.95 -4.74
N LYS A 6 -10.99 8.81 -4.00
CA LYS A 6 -10.54 9.78 -2.97
C LYS A 6 -9.20 10.44 -3.30
N GLY A 7 -8.58 10.05 -4.42
CA GLY A 7 -7.27 10.56 -4.83
C GLY A 7 -6.15 10.09 -3.91
N ARG A 8 -5.19 10.98 -3.62
CA ARG A 8 -4.04 10.65 -2.79
C ARG A 8 -4.42 10.58 -1.32
N ILE A 9 -4.07 9.48 -0.67
CA ILE A 9 -4.23 9.23 0.76
C ILE A 9 -2.86 9.01 1.39
N ASP A 10 -2.50 9.86 2.34
CA ASP A 10 -1.33 9.68 3.20
C ASP A 10 -1.77 9.00 4.51
N ALA A 11 -1.14 7.89 4.86
CA ALA A 11 -1.55 7.07 5.99
C ALA A 11 -0.35 6.44 6.71
N VAL A 12 -0.53 6.18 8.00
CA VAL A 12 0.45 5.48 8.85
C VAL A 12 -0.06 4.09 9.20
N CYS A 13 0.80 3.09 9.03
CA CYS A 13 0.57 1.71 9.44
C CYS A 13 1.44 1.37 10.66
N SER A 14 0.87 1.52 11.86
CA SER A 14 1.57 1.17 13.10
C SER A 14 1.79 -0.33 13.22
N GLY A 15 3.00 -0.77 13.57
CA GLY A 15 3.29 -2.17 13.84
C GLY A 15 3.50 -3.05 12.60
N ILE A 16 3.63 -2.46 11.41
CA ILE A 16 3.91 -3.20 10.17
C ILE A 16 5.23 -3.99 10.23
N ASN A 17 6.22 -3.47 10.96
CA ASN A 17 7.53 -4.10 11.13
C ASN A 17 7.53 -5.26 12.14
N LYS A 18 6.41 -5.57 12.82
CA LYS A 18 6.34 -6.72 13.73
C LYS A 18 6.39 -8.02 12.92
N PRO A 19 7.11 -9.07 13.38
CA PRO A 19 7.27 -10.32 12.64
C PRO A 19 5.96 -10.97 12.18
N HIS A 20 4.91 -10.89 13.00
CA HIS A 20 3.60 -11.49 12.74
C HIS A 20 2.53 -10.47 12.33
N SER A 21 2.94 -9.31 11.81
CA SER A 21 1.97 -8.33 11.32
C SER A 21 1.22 -8.88 10.11
N SER A 22 -0.10 -8.93 10.20
CA SER A 22 -0.98 -9.36 9.10
C SER A 22 -1.00 -8.37 7.92
N LEU A 23 -0.37 -7.20 8.09
CA LEU A 23 -0.28 -6.12 7.09
C LEU A 23 1.08 -6.10 6.38
N ARG A 24 2.08 -6.80 6.93
CA ARG A 24 3.40 -6.92 6.32
C ARG A 24 3.30 -7.65 4.99
N GLY A 25 3.93 -7.13 3.94
CA GLY A 25 3.88 -7.73 2.59
C GLY A 25 2.56 -7.55 1.85
N LYS A 26 1.52 -6.99 2.49
CA LYS A 26 0.27 -6.64 1.80
C LYS A 26 0.31 -5.22 1.25
N VAL A 27 0.92 -4.31 1.99
CA VAL A 27 1.05 -2.90 1.61
C VAL A 27 2.35 -2.72 0.84
N GLU A 28 2.32 -3.12 -0.42
CA GLU A 28 3.47 -3.05 -1.33
C GLU A 28 3.12 -2.17 -2.55
N PRO A 29 4.12 -1.56 -3.22
CA PRO A 29 3.92 -0.88 -4.51
C PRO A 29 3.23 -1.78 -5.55
N PHE A 30 2.68 -1.19 -6.61
CA PHE A 30 2.14 -1.94 -7.76
C PHE A 30 1.11 -3.05 -7.43
N THR A 31 0.46 -2.95 -6.26
CA THR A 31 -0.50 -3.92 -5.76
C THR A 31 -1.83 -3.21 -5.53
N GLU A 32 -2.90 -3.77 -6.10
CA GLU A 32 -4.25 -3.28 -5.88
C GLU A 32 -4.77 -3.83 -4.55
N LEU A 33 -5.25 -2.93 -3.70
CA LEU A 33 -5.57 -3.19 -2.31
C LEU A 33 -6.94 -2.60 -1.96
N GLU A 34 -7.73 -3.37 -1.23
CA GLU A 34 -8.84 -2.84 -0.45
C GLU A 34 -8.29 -2.51 0.95
N ILE A 35 -8.41 -1.25 1.36
CA ILE A 35 -7.79 -0.75 2.59
C ILE A 35 -8.83 -0.06 3.46
N PHE A 36 -8.81 -0.39 4.74
CA PHE A 36 -9.65 0.24 5.75
C PHE A 36 -8.80 1.19 6.59
N PHE A 37 -9.34 2.39 6.77
CA PHE A 37 -8.70 3.46 7.51
C PHE A 37 -9.59 3.93 8.65
N VAL A 38 -8.95 4.44 9.70
CA VAL A 38 -9.59 5.28 10.71
C VAL A 38 -8.96 6.66 10.70
N LYS A 39 -9.71 7.67 11.17
CA LYS A 39 -9.19 9.03 11.31
C LYS A 39 -7.95 9.01 12.22
N GLY A 40 -6.82 9.49 11.70
CA GLY A 40 -5.58 9.63 12.47
C GLY A 40 -5.41 11.04 13.05
N ARG A 41 -4.16 11.40 13.33
CA ARG A 41 -3.79 12.74 13.83
C ARG A 41 -3.37 13.61 12.65
N GLY A 42 -3.89 14.83 12.59
CA GLY A 42 -3.60 15.78 11.51
C GLY A 42 -4.09 15.28 10.15
N ALA A 43 -3.26 15.41 9.12
CA ALA A 43 -3.57 15.01 7.74
C ALA A 43 -3.38 13.50 7.48
N LEU A 44 -2.81 12.74 8.43
CA LEU A 44 -2.50 11.32 8.23
C LEU A 44 -3.66 10.45 8.70
N ALA A 45 -4.15 9.57 7.82
CA ALA A 45 -5.02 8.49 8.21
C ALA A 45 -4.24 7.38 8.95
N ARG A 46 -4.94 6.53 9.70
CA ARG A 46 -4.34 5.31 10.27
C ARG A 46 -4.89 4.10 9.54
N LEU A 47 -4.00 3.31 8.96
CA LEU A 47 -4.35 2.05 8.32
C LEU A 47 -4.61 0.99 9.39
N THR A 48 -5.76 0.31 9.30
CA THR A 48 -6.15 -0.74 10.25
C THR A 48 -6.16 -2.13 9.63
N GLN A 49 -6.61 -2.23 8.38
CA GLN A 49 -6.72 -3.50 7.66
C GLN A 49 -6.42 -3.29 6.18
N ALA A 50 -5.88 -4.32 5.53
CA ALA A 50 -5.65 -4.36 4.09
C ALA A 50 -5.90 -5.76 3.55
N LYS A 51 -6.52 -5.83 2.37
CA LYS A 51 -6.75 -7.04 1.60
C LYS A 51 -6.20 -6.84 0.19
N THR A 52 -5.30 -7.73 -0.22
CA THR A 52 -4.78 -7.78 -1.58
C THR A 52 -5.87 -8.23 -2.53
N ILE A 53 -6.16 -7.40 -3.53
CA ILE A 53 -7.09 -7.72 -4.61
C ILE A 53 -6.31 -8.34 -5.76
N LYS A 54 -5.24 -7.66 -6.20
CA LYS A 54 -4.45 -8.07 -7.36
C LYS A 54 -3.00 -7.64 -7.22
N VAL A 55 -2.09 -8.58 -7.45
CA VAL A 55 -0.66 -8.32 -7.58
C VAL A 55 -0.32 -8.22 -9.07
N ARG A 56 0.58 -7.31 -9.43
CA ARG A 56 1.09 -7.18 -10.80
C ARG A 56 2.53 -7.68 -10.85
N PRO A 57 2.77 -9.01 -10.97
CA PRO A 57 4.08 -9.61 -10.80
C PRO A 57 5.13 -9.12 -11.82
N ALA A 58 4.70 -8.61 -12.99
CA ALA A 58 5.60 -8.06 -13.99
C ALA A 58 6.51 -6.94 -13.44
N PHE A 59 6.00 -6.09 -12.55
CA PHE A 59 6.81 -5.02 -11.92
C PHE A 59 7.87 -5.56 -10.96
N TYR A 60 7.78 -6.81 -10.53
CA TYR A 60 8.72 -7.44 -9.60
C TYR A 60 9.65 -8.43 -10.29
N ALA A 61 9.25 -8.96 -11.45
CA ALA A 61 10.02 -9.94 -12.21
C ALA A 61 11.00 -9.30 -13.20
N ASP A 62 10.76 -8.05 -13.60
CA ASP A 62 11.56 -7.31 -14.58
C ASP A 62 12.07 -6.01 -13.97
N TYR A 63 13.40 -5.84 -13.99
CA TYR A 63 14.07 -4.69 -13.40
C TYR A 63 13.74 -3.38 -14.12
N GLU A 64 13.63 -3.38 -15.46
CA GLU A 64 13.28 -2.17 -16.20
C GLU A 64 11.84 -1.75 -15.86
N CYS A 65 10.93 -2.72 -15.80
CA CYS A 65 9.54 -2.45 -15.40
C CYS A 65 9.47 -1.89 -13.97
N LEU A 66 10.26 -2.43 -13.03
CA LEU A 66 10.34 -1.92 -11.65
C LEU A 66 10.83 -0.47 -11.61
N CYS A 67 11.91 -0.18 -12.35
CA CYS A 67 12.51 1.16 -12.40
C CYS A 67 11.56 2.18 -13.01
N TRP A 68 10.98 1.87 -14.18
CA TRP A 68 10.03 2.76 -14.84
C TRP A 68 8.77 2.95 -14.00
N GLY A 69 8.23 1.88 -13.42
CA GLY A 69 7.06 1.96 -12.55
C GLY A 69 7.31 2.80 -11.29
N SER A 70 8.52 2.81 -10.75
CA SER A 70 8.87 3.56 -9.54
C SER A 70 9.19 5.04 -9.80
N TYR A 71 9.45 5.40 -11.05
CA TYR A 71 9.70 6.78 -11.46
C TYR A 71 8.40 7.61 -11.55
N PHE A 72 7.28 6.96 -11.88
CA PHE A 72 5.95 7.56 -11.96
C PHE A 72 5.19 7.47 -10.64
#